data_AF-U5S176-F1
#
_entry.id   AF-U5S176-F1
#
_cell.length_a   1.000
_cell.length_b   1.000
_cell.length_c   1.000
_cell.angle_alpha   90.00
_cell.angle_beta   90.00
_cell.angle_gamma   90.00
#
_symmetry.space_group_name_H-M   'P 1'
#
loop_
_entity.id
_entity.type
_entity.pdbx_description
1 polymer ?
#
loop_
_entity_poly.entity_id
_entity_poly.type
_entity_poly.pdbx_seq_one_letter_code
_entity_poly.pdbx_strand_id
1 'polypeptide(L)'
;DLPLALTKPVDAGFTKFCETCGICAETCPVGAIPERGINRSWDNNCGQSWSDDKMEGGTKVMFNMPGYKGWRCNLFKCAYTPCGGACKGNCPFNTIADGSFVHSIVKSTVATTPLFN
;
A
#
# COMPACT_ATOMS: atom_id res chain seq x y z
N ASP A 1 20.86 -15.53 18.83
CA ASP A 1 20.69 -14.88 17.51
C ASP A 1 21.92 -14.98 16.65
N LEU A 2 21.72 -15.26 15.37
CA LEU A 2 22.77 -15.23 14.36
C LEU A 2 23.10 -13.75 14.04
N PRO A 3 24.36 -13.30 14.15
CA PRO A 3 24.71 -11.92 13.83
C PRO A 3 24.69 -11.71 12.31
N LEU A 4 23.59 -11.14 11.82
CA LEU A 4 23.42 -10.75 10.43
C LEU A 4 23.59 -9.25 10.28
N ALA A 5 24.27 -8.83 9.22
CA ALA A 5 24.36 -7.41 8.88
C ALA A 5 23.00 -6.89 8.42
N LEU A 6 22.57 -5.77 8.98
CA LEU A 6 21.35 -5.08 8.56
C LEU A 6 21.56 -4.45 7.17
N THR A 7 20.59 -4.64 6.27
CA THR A 7 20.53 -3.91 5.00
C THR A 7 19.79 -2.58 5.20
N LYS A 8 20.10 -1.60 4.34
CA LYS A 8 19.41 -0.30 4.37
C LYS A 8 18.04 -0.42 3.69
N PRO A 9 17.04 0.39 4.12
CA PRO A 9 15.80 0.56 3.36
C PRO A 9 16.06 1.04 1.94
N VAL A 10 15.13 0.73 1.03
CA VAL A 10 15.16 1.19 -0.37
C VAL A 10 14.04 2.22 -0.56
N ASP A 11 14.37 3.32 -1.22
CA ASP A 11 13.40 4.19 -1.87
C ASP A 11 13.65 4.17 -3.37
N ALA A 12 12.60 3.85 -4.13
CA ALA A 12 12.60 3.74 -5.58
C ALA A 12 11.46 4.58 -6.19
N GLY A 13 10.86 5.47 -5.41
CA GLY A 13 9.77 6.34 -5.83
C GLY A 13 8.40 5.70 -6.00
N PHE A 14 8.20 4.50 -5.45
CA PHE A 14 6.88 3.86 -5.42
C PHE A 14 5.83 4.79 -4.78
N THR A 15 6.22 5.48 -3.71
CA THR A 15 5.35 6.43 -3.03
C THR A 15 4.92 7.55 -3.99
N LYS A 16 5.88 8.19 -4.68
CA LYS A 16 5.59 9.30 -5.59
C LYS A 16 4.73 8.86 -6.76
N PHE A 17 4.98 7.67 -7.31
CA PHE A 17 4.16 7.09 -8.36
C PHE A 17 2.70 6.85 -7.91
N CYS A 18 2.52 6.31 -6.70
CA CYS A 18 1.19 6.01 -6.16
C CYS A 18 0.35 7.26 -5.86
N GLU A 19 0.97 8.43 -5.66
CA GLU A 19 0.24 9.70 -5.47
C GLU A 19 -0.64 10.07 -6.68
N THR A 20 -0.25 9.66 -7.89
CA THR A 20 -0.98 9.98 -9.13
C THR A 20 -1.60 8.77 -9.82
N CYS A 21 -1.08 7.56 -9.61
CA CYS A 21 -1.55 6.37 -10.32
C CYS A 21 -2.95 5.91 -9.86
N GLY A 22 -3.12 5.49 -8.60
CA GLY A 22 -4.43 5.12 -8.04
C GLY A 22 -5.20 3.96 -8.71
N ILE A 23 -4.66 3.27 -9.73
CA ILE A 23 -5.38 2.23 -10.48
C ILE A 23 -5.90 1.08 -9.60
N CYS A 24 -5.16 0.77 -8.53
CA CYS A 24 -5.58 -0.23 -7.55
C CYS A 24 -6.88 0.16 -6.83
N ALA A 25 -7.13 1.46 -6.62
CA ALA A 25 -8.36 1.96 -6.05
C ALA A 25 -9.51 1.89 -7.07
N GLU A 26 -9.26 2.32 -8.31
CA GLU A 26 -10.26 2.30 -9.39
C GLU A 26 -10.76 0.88 -9.71
N THR A 27 -9.87 -0.10 -9.67
CA THR A 27 -10.23 -1.51 -9.95
C THR A 27 -10.73 -2.26 -8.71
N CYS A 28 -10.71 -1.65 -7.51
CA CYS A 28 -11.14 -2.34 -6.30
C CYS A 28 -12.67 -2.52 -6.31
N PRO A 29 -13.20 -3.76 -6.37
CA PRO A 29 -14.65 -3.98 -6.52
C PRO A 29 -15.46 -3.60 -5.28
N VAL A 30 -14.80 -3.30 -4.16
CA VAL A 30 -15.43 -3.03 -2.86
C VAL A 30 -15.05 -1.68 -2.28
N GLY A 31 -14.33 -0.85 -3.03
CA GLY A 31 -13.89 0.46 -2.55
C GLY A 31 -13.12 0.38 -1.23
N ALA A 32 -12.26 -0.64 -1.09
CA ALA A 32 -11.46 -0.85 0.12
C ALA A 32 -10.18 -0.02 0.12
N ILE A 33 -9.75 0.52 -1.02
CA ILE A 33 -8.52 1.29 -1.17
C ILE A 33 -8.91 2.76 -1.32
N PRO A 34 -8.22 3.72 -0.66
CA PRO A 34 -8.48 5.14 -0.84
C PRO A 34 -8.37 5.55 -2.30
N GLU A 35 -9.30 6.38 -2.76
CA GLU A 35 -9.30 6.90 -4.13
C GLU A 35 -8.05 7.75 -4.42
N ARG A 36 -7.74 7.90 -5.72
CA ARG A 36 -6.66 8.77 -6.19
C ARG A 36 -6.84 10.18 -5.62
N GLY A 37 -5.75 10.77 -5.12
CA GLY A 37 -5.76 12.10 -4.52
C GLY A 37 -6.05 12.12 -3.01
N ILE A 38 -6.49 11.00 -2.42
CA ILE A 38 -6.54 10.88 -0.96
C ILE A 38 -5.12 10.72 -0.42
N ASN A 39 -4.74 11.60 0.50
CA ASN A 39 -3.40 11.60 1.09
C ASN A 39 -3.18 10.49 2.10
N ARG A 40 -1.91 10.11 2.28
CA ARG A 40 -1.48 9.20 3.35
C ARG A 40 -1.73 9.82 4.71
N SER A 41 -2.14 9.01 5.67
CA SER A 41 -2.42 9.42 7.05
C SER A 41 -1.55 8.67 8.06
N TRP A 42 -1.26 9.32 9.19
CA TRP A 42 -0.67 8.71 10.38
C TRP A 42 -1.73 8.01 11.25
N ASP A 43 -2.99 8.43 11.13
CA ASP A 43 -4.14 7.89 11.84
C ASP A 43 -4.70 6.65 11.13
N ASN A 44 -5.62 5.95 11.79
CA ASN A 44 -6.47 4.96 11.12
C ASN A 44 -7.49 5.69 10.23
N ASN A 45 -7.99 5.05 9.16
CA ASN A 45 -8.91 5.70 8.20
C ASN A 45 -10.17 4.86 7.94
N CYS A 46 -10.59 4.08 8.94
CA CYS A 46 -11.71 3.17 8.79
C CYS A 46 -12.92 3.58 9.65
N GLY A 47 -12.93 4.80 10.22
CA GLY A 47 -13.91 5.17 11.26
C GLY A 47 -13.79 4.30 12.51
N GLN A 48 -12.59 3.76 12.74
CA GLN A 48 -12.25 2.82 13.78
C GLN A 48 -11.76 3.60 15.01
N SER A 49 -12.22 3.25 16.22
CA SER A 49 -11.69 3.84 17.46
C SER A 49 -10.78 2.85 18.14
N TRP A 50 -9.53 3.23 18.38
CA TRP A 50 -8.58 2.35 19.09
C TRP A 50 -9.02 2.09 20.53
N SER A 51 -9.76 3.03 21.13
CA SER A 51 -10.35 2.86 22.47
C SER A 51 -11.46 1.80 22.52
N ASP A 52 -11.97 1.33 21.38
CA ASP A 52 -12.99 0.27 21.25
C ASP A 52 -12.38 -1.00 20.64
N ASP A 53 -11.05 -1.12 20.62
CA ASP A 53 -10.36 -2.34 20.16
C ASP A 53 -10.55 -3.50 21.15
N LYS A 54 -10.76 -4.70 20.62
CA LYS A 54 -10.98 -5.92 21.41
C LYS A 54 -9.78 -6.29 22.30
N MET A 55 -8.56 -5.91 21.95
CA MET A 55 -7.37 -6.13 22.78
C MET A 55 -7.29 -5.14 23.95
N GLU A 56 -7.98 -3.99 23.85
CA GLU A 56 -8.11 -2.97 24.90
C GLU A 56 -9.42 -3.12 25.71
N GLY A 57 -10.15 -4.23 25.52
CA GLY A 57 -11.42 -4.51 26.20
C GLY A 57 -12.67 -3.95 25.52
N GLY A 58 -12.54 -3.42 24.30
CA GLY A 58 -13.65 -2.97 23.47
C GLY A 58 -14.37 -4.08 22.70
N THR A 59 -15.23 -3.69 21.76
CA THR A 59 -16.15 -4.61 21.04
C THR A 59 -15.75 -4.87 19.59
N LYS A 60 -14.81 -4.09 19.03
CA LYS A 60 -14.44 -4.14 17.62
C LYS A 60 -13.00 -4.59 17.45
N VAL A 61 -12.71 -5.30 16.36
CA VAL A 61 -11.33 -5.60 15.98
C VAL A 61 -10.83 -4.48 15.08
N MET A 62 -9.69 -3.89 15.42
CA MET A 62 -9.04 -2.93 14.56
C MET A 62 -8.22 -3.64 13.49
N PHE A 63 -8.33 -3.17 12.25
CA PHE A 63 -7.65 -3.79 11.11
C PHE A 63 -6.59 -2.88 10.47
N ASN A 64 -6.46 -1.65 10.94
CA ASN A 64 -5.45 -0.73 10.43
C ASN A 64 -4.63 -0.17 11.61
N MET A 65 -3.36 -0.56 11.70
CA MET A 65 -2.48 -0.09 12.76
C MET A 65 -2.07 1.37 12.51
N PRO A 66 -2.28 2.28 13.47
CA PRO A 66 -1.78 3.66 13.39
C PRO A 66 -0.25 3.70 13.59
N GLY A 67 0.34 4.89 13.55
CA GLY A 67 1.75 5.10 13.93
C GLY A 67 2.77 5.03 12.78
N TYR A 68 2.32 4.79 11.55
CA TYR A 68 3.13 4.96 10.34
C TYR A 68 2.33 5.65 9.24
N LYS A 69 2.98 6.48 8.41
CA LYS A 69 2.29 7.22 7.34
C LYS A 69 1.99 6.31 6.15
N GLY A 70 0.71 6.05 5.88
CA GLY A 70 0.30 5.17 4.78
C GLY A 70 -1.06 5.50 4.18
N TRP A 71 -1.33 4.97 2.98
CA TRP A 71 -2.69 4.92 2.45
C TRP A 71 -3.45 3.85 3.21
N ARG A 72 -4.57 4.26 3.80
CA ARG A 72 -5.27 3.45 4.78
C ARG A 72 -6.41 2.69 4.13
N CYS A 73 -6.16 1.43 3.82
CA CYS A 73 -7.17 0.54 3.25
C CYS A 73 -8.17 0.06 4.32
N ASN A 74 -9.43 -0.06 3.94
CA ASN A 74 -10.45 -0.73 4.72
C ASN A 74 -10.32 -2.24 4.54
N LEU A 75 -9.51 -2.86 5.41
CA LEU A 75 -9.23 -4.29 5.32
C LEU A 75 -10.45 -5.16 5.65
N PHE A 76 -11.45 -4.65 6.38
CA PHE A 76 -12.69 -5.39 6.63
C PHE A 76 -13.48 -5.59 5.32
N LYS A 77 -13.64 -4.52 4.52
CA LYS A 77 -14.23 -4.63 3.17
C LYS A 77 -13.41 -5.54 2.25
N CYS A 78 -12.09 -5.53 2.42
CA CYS A 78 -11.17 -6.34 1.61
C CYS A 78 -11.19 -7.83 1.96
N ALA A 79 -11.17 -8.20 3.24
CA ALA A 79 -10.84 -9.53 3.72
C ALA A 79 -11.85 -10.61 3.31
N TYR A 80 -13.11 -10.24 3.13
CA TYR A 80 -14.21 -11.18 2.89
C TYR A 80 -14.70 -11.18 1.43
N THR A 81 -13.97 -10.50 0.53
CA THR A 81 -14.35 -10.42 -0.88
C THR A 81 -13.38 -11.23 -1.73
N PRO A 82 -13.86 -12.24 -2.50
CA PRO A 82 -13.02 -13.02 -3.41
C PRO A 82 -12.71 -12.23 -4.69
N CYS A 83 -12.03 -11.08 -4.55
CA CYS A 83 -11.67 -10.19 -5.68
C CYS A 83 -10.44 -10.66 -6.48
N GLY A 84 -9.91 -11.87 -6.20
CA GLY A 84 -8.77 -12.45 -6.91
C GLY A 84 -7.47 -11.64 -6.83
N GLY A 85 -7.38 -10.64 -5.95
CA GLY A 85 -6.25 -9.71 -5.91
C GLY A 85 -6.24 -8.73 -7.09
N ALA A 86 -7.42 -8.26 -7.55
CA ALA A 86 -7.55 -7.33 -8.67
C ALA A 86 -6.61 -6.10 -8.59
N CYS A 87 -6.41 -5.55 -7.39
CA CYS A 87 -5.46 -4.46 -7.16
C CYS A 87 -3.99 -4.84 -7.46
N LYS A 88 -3.61 -6.10 -7.18
CA LYS A 88 -2.28 -6.64 -7.54
C LYS A 88 -2.20 -6.93 -9.03
N GLY A 89 -3.23 -7.55 -9.60
CA GLY A 89 -3.28 -7.89 -11.03
C GLY A 89 -3.16 -6.69 -11.96
N ASN A 90 -3.72 -5.54 -11.57
CA ASN A 90 -3.69 -4.30 -12.36
C ASN A 90 -2.54 -3.36 -11.99
N CYS A 91 -1.70 -3.72 -11.02
CA CYS A 91 -0.58 -2.86 -10.63
C CYS A 91 0.48 -2.84 -11.75
N PRO A 92 0.93 -1.66 -12.23
CA PRO A 92 1.99 -1.55 -13.23
C PRO A 92 3.34 -2.12 -12.80
N PHE A 93 3.53 -2.37 -11.50
CA PHE A 93 4.72 -3.03 -10.95
C PHE A 93 4.59 -4.57 -10.88
N ASN A 94 3.41 -5.13 -11.18
CA ASN A 94 3.16 -6.57 -11.17
C ASN A 94 3.06 -7.16 -12.58
N THR A 95 3.52 -6.43 -13.61
CA THR A 95 3.57 -6.97 -14.96
C THR A 95 4.68 -8.01 -15.08
N ILE A 96 4.52 -8.98 -15.99
CA ILE A 96 5.63 -9.87 -16.39
C ILE A 96 6.83 -9.05 -16.87
N ALA A 97 8.04 -9.63 -16.81
CA ALA A 97 9.23 -8.99 -17.37
C ALA A 97 8.94 -8.54 -18.82
N ASP A 98 9.25 -7.28 -19.11
CA ASP A 98 8.99 -6.59 -20.39
C ASP A 98 7.50 -6.31 -20.74
N GLY A 99 6.57 -6.59 -19.83
CA GLY A 99 5.14 -6.27 -19.97
C GLY A 99 4.76 -4.82 -19.62
N SER A 100 5.70 -4.02 -19.11
CA SER A 100 5.51 -2.60 -18.78
C SER A 100 6.80 -1.82 -18.95
N PHE A 101 6.71 -0.64 -19.56
CA PHE A 101 7.85 0.28 -19.68
C PHE A 101 8.38 0.72 -18.31
N VAL A 102 7.55 0.66 -17.26
CA VAL A 102 7.94 0.97 -15.87
C VAL A 102 9.05 0.04 -15.39
N HIS A 103 9.02 -1.24 -15.78
CA HIS A 103 10.04 -2.20 -15.35
C HIS A 103 11.43 -1.84 -15.92
N SER A 104 11.48 -1.40 -17.19
CA SER A 104 12.72 -0.95 -17.83
C SER A 104 13.25 0.36 -17.24
N ILE A 105 12.35 1.31 -16.92
CA ILE A 105 12.74 2.59 -16.32
C ILE A 105 13.24 2.35 -14.89
N VAL A 106 12.46 1.74 -14.01
CA VAL A 106 12.85 1.51 -12.61
C VAL A 106 14.16 0.73 -12.50
N LYS A 107 14.34 -0.31 -13.33
CA LYS A 107 15.58 -1.11 -13.33
C LYS A 107 16.81 -0.29 -13.75
N SER A 108 16.66 0.66 -14.66
CA SER A 108 17.75 1.52 -15.11
C SER A 108 18.04 2.68 -14.15
N THR A 109 17.04 3.10 -13.36
CA THR A 109 17.10 4.33 -12.55
C THR A 109 17.28 4.10 -11.06
N VAL A 110 16.80 2.97 -10.50
CA VAL A 110 16.78 2.72 -9.04
C VAL A 110 18.16 2.76 -8.39
N ALA A 111 19.22 2.41 -9.15
CA ALA A 111 20.60 2.41 -8.65
C ALA A 111 21.36 3.71 -8.94
N THR A 112 20.83 4.60 -9.79
CA THR A 112 21.63 5.65 -10.46
C THR A 112 21.03 7.05 -10.39
N THR A 113 19.74 7.21 -10.07
CA THR A 113 19.13 8.54 -10.02
C THR A 113 18.15 8.73 -8.87
N PRO A 114 18.24 9.86 -8.14
CA PRO A 114 17.27 10.24 -7.12
C PRO A 114 16.00 10.85 -7.74
N LEU A 115 15.84 10.87 -9.07
CA LEU A 115 14.68 11.50 -9.74
C LEU A 115 13.31 10.95 -9.27
N PHE A 116 13.32 9.76 -8.69
CA PHE A 116 12.14 9.11 -8.14
C PHE A 116 12.05 9.19 -6.61
N ASN A 117 13.08 9.70 -5.91
CA ASN A 117 13.09 9.93 -4.45
C ASN A 117 12.69 11.36 -4.10
#